data_AF-A0A5B8P9A0-F1
#
_entry.id   AF-A0A5B8P9A0-F1
#
_cell.length_a   1.000
_cell.length_b   1.000
_cell.length_c   1.000
_cell.angle_alpha   90.00
_cell.angle_beta   90.00
_cell.angle_gamma   90.00
#
_symmetry.space_group_name_H-M   'P 1'
#
loop_
_entity.id
_entity.type
_entity.pdbx_description
1 polymer ?
#
loop_
_entity_poly.entity_id
_entity_poly.type
_entity_poly.pdbx_seq_one_letter_code
_entity_poly.pdbx_strand_id
1 'polypeptide(L)'
;KYKMYGFQSRSYVSMLGVYLLVLIVIFYCVLLGGYYGYCGMSYSMLWYLVITSFGSYALLCAGWGSYSKYSMLGAMRSAFGSISFEACFMCLVIFCALCYGGYNLVDYWGSDW
;
A
#
# COMPACT_ATOMS: atom_id res chain seq x y z
N LYS A 1 36.83 -1.08 -20.01
CA LYS A 1 35.66 -0.95 -19.11
C LYS A 1 34.52 -1.79 -19.70
N TYR A 2 34.35 -3.01 -19.22
CA TYR A 2 33.25 -3.89 -19.64
C TYR A 2 31.93 -3.29 -19.13
N LYS A 3 31.05 -2.91 -20.05
CA LYS A 3 29.70 -2.43 -19.72
C LYS A 3 28.83 -3.67 -19.53
N MET A 4 28.76 -4.18 -18.31
CA MET A 4 27.93 -5.33 -17.97
C MET A 4 26.45 -4.95 -18.10
N TYR A 5 25.79 -5.41 -19.17
CA TYR A 5 24.38 -5.13 -19.46
C TYR A 5 23.40 -5.66 -18.39
N GLY A 6 23.82 -6.63 -17.57
CA GLY A 6 23.04 -7.11 -16.41
C GLY A 6 22.88 -6.07 -15.29
N PHE A 7 23.71 -5.00 -15.28
CA PHE A 7 23.61 -3.92 -14.29
C PHE A 7 22.38 -3.02 -14.51
N GLN A 8 21.91 -2.90 -15.75
CA GLN A 8 20.85 -1.95 -16.09
C GLN A 8 19.45 -2.52 -15.81
N SER A 9 19.19 -3.78 -16.16
CA SER A 9 17.87 -4.43 -15.97
C SER A 9 17.41 -4.43 -14.50
N ARG A 10 18.31 -4.77 -13.57
CA ARG A 10 17.99 -4.83 -12.13
C ARG A 10 17.75 -3.45 -11.50
N SER A 11 18.39 -2.41 -12.03
CA SER A 11 18.18 -1.03 -11.59
C SER A 11 16.80 -0.49 -12.00
N TYR A 12 16.27 -0.93 -13.15
CA TYR A 12 14.90 -0.59 -13.55
C TYR A 12 13.85 -1.19 -12.60
N VAL A 13 14.10 -2.37 -12.03
CA VAL A 13 13.18 -3.00 -11.04
C VAL A 13 13.09 -2.17 -9.75
N SER A 14 14.21 -1.66 -9.23
CA SER A 14 14.17 -0.76 -8.07
C SER A 14 13.47 0.57 -8.38
N MET A 15 13.71 1.13 -9.57
CA MET A 15 13.05 2.37 -9.99
C MET A 15 11.54 2.19 -10.09
N LEU A 16 11.08 1.08 -10.67
CA LEU A 16 9.66 0.73 -10.74
C LEU A 16 9.06 0.59 -9.33
N GLY A 17 9.77 -0.06 -8.40
CA GLY A 17 9.34 -0.15 -6.99
C GLY A 17 9.15 1.22 -6.33
N VAL A 18 10.06 2.17 -6.57
CA VAL A 18 9.95 3.54 -6.06
C VAL A 18 8.77 4.29 -6.69
N TYR A 19 8.55 4.14 -8.01
CA TYR A 19 7.38 4.74 -8.66
C TYR A 19 6.06 4.18 -8.12
N LEU A 20 5.99 2.89 -7.79
CA LEU A 20 4.81 2.29 -7.17
C LEU A 20 4.57 2.84 -5.75
N LEU A 21 5.62 3.07 -4.96
CA LEU A 21 5.47 3.72 -3.65
C LEU A 21 4.90 5.13 -3.78
N VAL A 22 5.42 5.93 -4.73
CA VAL A 22 4.91 7.29 -4.97
C VAL A 22 3.45 7.25 -5.43
N LEU A 23 3.11 6.33 -6.33
CA LEU A 23 1.74 6.12 -6.80
C LEU A 23 0.80 5.79 -5.64
N ILE A 24 1.21 4.92 -4.70
CA ILE A 24 0.45 4.61 -3.47
C ILE A 24 0.12 5.90 -2.68
N VAL A 25 1.10 6.78 -2.50
CA VAL A 25 0.92 8.03 -1.71
C VAL A 25 -0.05 8.97 -2.40
N ILE A 26 0.02 9.06 -3.73
CA ILE A 26 -0.92 9.88 -4.52
C ILE A 26 -2.34 9.35 -4.37
N PHE A 27 -2.54 8.03 -4.46
CA PHE A 27 -3.85 7.41 -4.24
C PHE A 27 -4.40 7.68 -2.83
N TYR A 28 -3.55 7.61 -1.79
CA TYR A 28 -3.98 7.99 -0.44
C TYR A 28 -4.38 9.46 -0.32
N CYS A 29 -3.66 10.36 -0.97
CA CYS A 29 -4.00 11.79 -0.99
C CYS A 29 -5.36 12.03 -1.67
N VAL A 30 -5.66 11.33 -2.77
CA VAL A 30 -6.95 11.40 -3.46
C VAL A 30 -8.09 10.87 -2.59
N LEU A 31 -7.88 9.74 -1.90
CA LEU A 31 -8.87 9.21 -0.95
C LEU A 31 -9.15 10.18 0.19
N LEU A 32 -8.11 10.79 0.77
CA LEU A 32 -8.24 11.77 1.83
C LEU A 32 -8.97 13.04 1.36
N GLY A 33 -8.67 13.50 0.13
CA GLY A 33 -9.38 14.61 -0.51
C GLY A 33 -10.86 14.31 -0.72
N GLY A 34 -11.21 13.09 -1.15
CA GLY A 34 -12.59 12.63 -1.27
C GLY A 34 -13.34 12.60 0.07
N TYR A 35 -12.65 12.19 1.14
CA TYR A 35 -13.18 12.21 2.50
C TYR A 35 -13.50 13.63 3.00
N TYR A 36 -12.55 14.57 2.89
CA TYR A 36 -12.79 15.96 3.31
C TYR A 36 -13.81 16.70 2.42
N GLY A 37 -13.91 16.31 1.14
CA GLY A 37 -14.88 16.87 0.21
C GLY A 37 -16.31 16.35 0.37
N TYR A 38 -16.58 15.47 1.34
CA TYR A 38 -17.85 14.74 1.51
C TYR A 38 -18.34 14.11 0.20
N CYS A 39 -17.42 13.75 -0.70
CA CYS A 39 -17.77 13.07 -1.94
C CYS A 39 -18.08 11.62 -1.55
N GLY A 40 -19.36 11.25 -1.54
CA GLY A 40 -19.87 9.97 -1.07
C GLY A 40 -19.28 8.79 -1.84
N MET A 41 -18.10 8.34 -1.43
CA MET A 41 -17.50 7.10 -1.89
C MET A 41 -18.10 5.95 -1.07
N SER A 42 -19.07 5.24 -1.64
CA SER A 42 -19.84 4.18 -0.95
C SER A 42 -19.01 2.99 -0.43
N TYR A 43 -17.69 2.95 -0.67
CA TYR A 43 -16.79 1.86 -0.31
C TYR A 43 -15.38 2.34 0.10
N SER A 44 -15.27 3.53 0.69
CA SER A 44 -13.96 4.14 1.01
C SER A 44 -13.02 3.25 1.84
N MET A 45 -13.53 2.48 2.81
CA MET A 45 -12.67 1.58 3.60
C MET A 45 -12.11 0.41 2.77
N LEU A 46 -12.90 -0.11 1.82
CA LEU A 46 -12.48 -1.17 0.92
C LEU A 46 -11.40 -0.67 -0.05
N TRP A 47 -11.53 0.56 -0.55
CA TRP A 47 -10.49 1.19 -1.37
C TRP A 47 -9.16 1.32 -0.62
N TYR A 48 -9.21 1.68 0.67
CA TYR A 48 -8.01 1.75 1.51
C TYR A 48 -7.30 0.39 1.62
N LEU A 49 -8.06 -0.70 1.78
CA LEU A 49 -7.51 -2.06 1.81
C LEU A 49 -6.80 -2.41 0.49
N VAL A 50 -7.45 -2.14 -0.65
CA VAL A 50 -6.87 -2.43 -1.97
C VAL A 50 -5.56 -1.68 -2.18
N ILE A 51 -5.53 -0.38 -1.87
CA ILE A 51 -4.33 0.46 -2.06
C ILE A 51 -3.20 0.01 -1.14
N THR A 52 -3.51 -0.36 0.10
CA THR A 52 -2.50 -0.86 1.05
C THR A 52 -1.83 -2.12 0.50
N SER A 53 -2.60 -3.08 -0.02
CA SER A 53 -2.06 -4.35 -0.53
C SER A 53 -1.08 -4.22 -1.70
N PHE A 54 -1.17 -3.15 -2.49
CA PHE A 54 -0.17 -2.86 -3.53
C PHE A 54 1.19 -2.41 -2.97
N GLY A 55 1.25 -1.93 -1.72
CA GLY A 55 2.46 -1.42 -1.08
C GLY A 55 3.51 -2.49 -0.76
N SER A 56 3.08 -3.69 -0.37
CA SER A 56 3.97 -4.82 -0.08
C SER A 56 4.81 -5.24 -1.30
N TYR A 57 4.21 -5.21 -2.50
CA TYR A 57 4.89 -5.47 -3.77
C TYR A 57 5.92 -4.39 -4.10
N ALA A 58 5.60 -3.12 -3.82
CA ALA A 58 6.50 -1.99 -4.05
C ALA A 58 7.78 -2.10 -3.18
N LEU A 59 7.64 -2.50 -1.91
CA LEU A 59 8.75 -2.76 -1.00
C LEU A 59 9.68 -3.88 -1.50
N LEU A 60 9.10 -4.96 -2.02
CA LEU A 60 9.85 -6.10 -2.53
C LEU A 60 10.64 -5.70 -3.81
N CYS A 61 10.01 -5.00 -4.74
CA CYS A 61 10.66 -4.50 -5.96
C CYS A 61 11.78 -3.50 -5.66
N ALA A 62 11.59 -2.59 -4.70
CA ALA A 62 12.63 -1.64 -4.27
C ALA A 62 13.88 -2.35 -3.74
N GLY A 63 13.70 -3.43 -2.97
CA GLY A 63 14.80 -4.22 -2.41
C GLY A 63 15.57 -5.10 -3.39
N TRP A 64 14.92 -5.58 -4.46
CA TRP A 64 15.54 -6.47 -5.45
C TRP A 64 16.65 -5.79 -6.26
N GLY A 65 16.57 -4.47 -6.47
CA GLY A 65 17.55 -3.73 -7.27
C GLY A 65 18.91 -3.55 -6.61
N SER A 66 19.05 -3.82 -5.31
CA SER A 66 20.32 -3.68 -4.58
C SER A 66 21.25 -4.88 -4.79
N TYR A 67 22.53 -4.59 -5.05
CA TYR A 67 23.56 -5.58 -5.43
C TYR A 67 24.04 -6.54 -4.31
N SER A 68 23.34 -6.60 -3.17
CA SER A 68 23.77 -7.34 -1.98
C SER A 68 22.70 -8.30 -1.47
N LYS A 69 23.07 -9.56 -1.22
CA LYS A 69 22.18 -10.60 -0.64
C LYS A 69 21.49 -10.12 0.65
N TYR A 70 22.19 -9.33 1.47
CA TYR A 70 21.65 -8.75 2.70
C TYR A 70 20.55 -7.71 2.47
N SER A 71 20.63 -6.92 1.40
CA SER A 71 19.61 -5.92 1.08
C SER A 71 18.30 -6.57 0.64
N MET A 72 18.39 -7.65 -0.13
CA MET A 72 17.22 -8.44 -0.52
C MET A 72 16.56 -9.12 0.68
N LEU A 73 17.35 -9.70 1.60
CA LEU A 73 16.83 -10.31 2.83
C LEU A 73 16.13 -9.27 3.73
N GLY A 74 16.71 -8.07 3.86
CA GLY A 74 16.10 -6.96 4.60
C GLY A 74 14.76 -6.51 4.00
N ALA A 75 14.70 -6.39 2.68
CA ALA A 75 13.47 -6.04 1.98
C ALA A 75 12.38 -7.11 2.11
N MET A 76 12.75 -8.39 2.00
CA MET A 76 11.81 -9.50 2.20
C MET A 76 11.26 -9.51 3.64
N ARG A 77 12.10 -9.22 4.64
CA ARG A 77 11.66 -9.10 6.03
C ARG A 77 10.67 -7.95 6.23
N SER A 78 10.93 -6.80 5.63
CA SER A 78 10.02 -5.64 5.63
C SER A 78 8.68 -5.97 4.96
N ALA A 79 8.70 -6.62 3.80
CA ALA A 79 7.51 -7.01 3.06
C ALA A 79 6.63 -8.01 3.83
N PHE A 80 7.22 -8.99 4.52
CA PHE A 80 6.48 -9.88 5.42
C PHE A 80 5.91 -9.13 6.65
N GLY A 81 6.59 -8.09 7.12
CA GLY A 81 6.06 -7.23 8.18
C GLY A 81 4.80 -6.50 7.71
N SER A 82 4.85 -5.87 6.53
CA SER A 82 3.71 -5.13 5.97
C SER A 82 2.52 -6.05 5.64
N ILE A 83 2.74 -7.24 5.08
CA ILE A 83 1.65 -8.17 4.75
C ILE A 83 0.91 -8.64 6.01
N SER A 84 1.65 -8.84 7.10
CA SER A 84 1.07 -9.24 8.39
C SER A 84 0.21 -8.13 8.97
N PHE A 85 0.68 -6.88 8.87
CA PHE A 85 -0.08 -5.71 9.32
C PHE A 85 -1.34 -5.48 8.48
N GLU A 86 -1.27 -5.67 7.16
CA GLU A 86 -2.44 -5.62 6.26
C GLU A 86 -3.50 -6.65 6.64
N ALA A 87 -3.11 -7.89 6.91
CA ALA A 87 -4.04 -8.94 7.32
C ALA A 87 -4.74 -8.58 8.64
N CYS A 88 -3.99 -8.06 9.62
CA CYS A 88 -4.57 -7.57 10.88
C CYS A 88 -5.53 -6.40 10.64
N PHE A 89 -5.15 -5.45 9.78
CA PHE A 89 -5.97 -4.28 9.45
C PHE A 89 -7.27 -4.69 8.73
N MET A 90 -7.22 -5.67 7.83
CA MET A 90 -8.42 -6.22 7.18
C MET A 90 -9.42 -6.78 8.19
N CYS A 91 -8.96 -7.53 9.19
CA CYS A 91 -9.82 -8.02 10.28
C CYS A 91 -10.48 -6.86 11.05
N LEU A 92 -9.74 -5.79 11.35
CA LEU A 92 -10.27 -4.62 12.05
C LEU A 92 -11.34 -3.90 11.22
N VAL A 93 -11.12 -3.74 9.92
CA VAL A 93 -12.10 -3.11 9.01
C VAL A 93 -13.39 -3.92 8.94
N ILE A 94 -13.30 -5.25 8.89
CA ILE A 94 -14.49 -6.12 8.89
C ILE A 94 -15.27 -6.00 10.20
N PHE A 95 -14.57 -5.98 11.35
CA PHE A 95 -15.22 -5.81 12.66
C PHE A 95 -15.92 -4.45 12.77
N CYS A 96 -15.27 -3.39 12.28
CA CYS A 96 -15.86 -2.07 12.16
C CYS A 96 -17.13 -2.11 11.29
N ALA A 97 -17.05 -2.65 10.08
CA ALA A 97 -18.20 -2.73 9.17
C ALA A 97 -19.40 -3.50 9.75
N LEU A 98 -19.14 -4.55 10.53
CA LEU A 98 -20.18 -5.29 11.27
C LEU A 98 -20.90 -4.42 12.30
N CYS A 99 -20.19 -3.51 12.98
CA CYS A 99 -20.77 -2.67 14.03
C CYS A 99 -21.61 -1.52 13.47
N TYR A 100 -21.27 -0.98 12.30
CA TYR A 100 -21.93 0.19 11.70
C TYR A 100 -22.82 -0.16 10.50
N GLY A 101 -22.78 -1.40 10.01
CA GLY A 101 -23.60 -1.87 8.89
C GLY A 101 -23.19 -1.31 7.52
N GLY A 102 -22.04 -0.65 7.41
CA GLY A 102 -21.59 0.01 6.19
C GLY A 102 -20.06 0.15 6.09
N TYR A 103 -19.57 0.37 4.87
CA TYR A 103 -18.13 0.54 4.55
C TYR A 103 -17.76 1.99 4.18
N ASN A 104 -18.71 2.91 4.30
CA ASN A 104 -18.55 4.31 3.96
C ASN A 104 -17.95 5.07 5.16
N LEU A 105 -16.79 5.70 4.97
CA LEU A 105 -16.14 6.52 6.01
C LEU A 105 -16.95 7.76 6.41
N VAL A 106 -17.82 8.27 5.52
CA VAL A 106 -18.65 9.44 5.82
C VAL A 106 -19.78 9.09 6.80
N ASP A 107 -20.38 7.90 6.64
CA ASP A 107 -21.46 7.45 7.52
C ASP A 107 -20.97 7.19 8.96
N TYR A 108 -19.69 6.86 9.14
CA TYR A 108 -19.03 6.79 10.45
C TYR A 108 -19.01 8.11 11.21
N TRP A 109 -18.93 9.23 10.49
CA TRP A 109 -18.93 10.56 11.10
C TRP A 109 -20.33 11.03 11.48
N GLY A 110 -21.35 10.58 10.75
CA GLY A 110 -22.75 10.93 10.98
C GLY A 110 -23.51 9.97 11.90
N SER A 111 -22.95 8.80 12.22
CA SER A 111 -23.51 7.91 13.23
C SER A 111 -23.23 8.49 14.62
N ASP A 112 -24.06 9.44 15.04
CA ASP A 112 -24.12 9.93 16.41
C ASP A 112 -24.40 8.75 17.36
N TRP A 113 -23.38 8.41 18.14
CA TRP A 113 -23.55 7.75 19.43
C TRP A 113 -23.29 8.78 20.52
#